data_AF-A0A8S1TZJ3-F1
#
_entry.id   AF-A0A8S1TZJ3-F1
#
_cell.length_a   1.000
_cell.length_b   1.000
_cell.length_c   1.000
_cell.angle_alpha   90.00
_cell.angle_beta   90.00
_cell.angle_gamma   90.00
#
_symmetry.space_group_name_H-M   'P 1'
#
loop_
_entity.id
_entity.type
_entity.pdbx_description
1 polymer ?
#
loop_
_entity_poly.entity_id
_entity_poly.type
_entity_poly.pdbx_seq_one_letter_code
_entity_poly.pdbx_strand_id
1 'polypeptide(L)'
;MMIQRKQEKIQRIKLMILTKNYFSSYFPLSIQMISLYINSSDIKGIKRQFSNLKETELQVIYIKEIEMIYLQDGELLRCDEIQDFYDKPQIMKDLQQIKQLNWHGQYNLNSQKEGKWYPTWKGEKLDAGGDYLQNGLKNGEWKKLSQNLWDKAQVFEKGKYENNKKCGIWYIIHNNQLLNYNLTIINR
;
A
#
# COMPACT_ATOMS: atom_id res chain seq x y z
N MET A 1 -13.31 4.26 -21.59
CA MET A 1 -11.90 3.94 -21.88
C MET A 1 -11.11 3.40 -20.67
N MET A 2 -11.23 3.97 -19.47
CA MET A 2 -10.46 3.54 -18.28
C MET A 2 -10.77 2.10 -17.80
N ILE A 3 -12.04 1.69 -17.85
CA ILE A 3 -12.49 0.33 -17.45
C ILE A 3 -11.90 -0.75 -18.37
N GLN A 4 -11.90 -0.52 -19.69
CA GLN A 4 -11.37 -1.49 -20.67
C GLN A 4 -9.86 -1.70 -20.48
N ARG A 5 -9.09 -0.62 -20.29
CA ARG A 5 -7.64 -0.72 -20.00
C ARG A 5 -7.36 -1.51 -18.73
N LYS A 6 -8.20 -1.35 -17.70
CA LYS A 6 -8.10 -2.13 -16.46
C LYS A 6 -8.35 -3.62 -16.72
N GLN A 7 -9.36 -3.97 -17.51
CA GLN A 7 -9.68 -5.36 -17.87
C GLN A 7 -8.56 -6.00 -18.72
N GLU A 8 -8.05 -5.30 -19.73
CA GLU A 8 -6.93 -5.78 -20.55
C GLU A 8 -5.66 -6.01 -19.70
N LYS A 9 -5.36 -5.09 -18.75
CA LYS A 9 -4.25 -5.26 -17.80
C LYS A 9 -4.45 -6.50 -16.93
N ILE A 10 -5.67 -6.72 -16.41
CA ILE A 10 -6.03 -7.92 -15.64
C ILE A 10 -5.80 -9.19 -16.47
N GLN A 11 -6.28 -9.23 -17.71
CA GLN A 11 -6.14 -10.40 -18.58
C GLN A 11 -4.67 -10.69 -18.90
N ARG A 12 -3.86 -9.64 -19.15
CA ARG A 12 -2.40 -9.79 -19.34
C ARG A 12 -1.71 -10.34 -18.09
N ILE A 13 -2.06 -9.83 -16.90
CA ILE A 13 -1.52 -10.33 -15.63
C ILE A 13 -1.93 -11.80 -15.42
N LYS A 14 -3.20 -12.16 -15.62
CA LYS A 14 -3.67 -13.54 -15.53
C LYS A 14 -2.93 -14.45 -16.50
N LEU A 15 -2.74 -14.02 -17.75
CA LEU A 15 -1.99 -14.78 -18.75
C LEU A 15 -0.53 -14.97 -18.33
N MET A 16 0.13 -13.94 -17.81
CA MET A 16 1.51 -14.03 -17.29
C MET A 16 1.64 -14.99 -16.10
N ILE A 17 0.64 -15.03 -15.20
CA ILE A 17 0.61 -15.97 -14.06
C ILE A 17 0.38 -17.40 -14.57
N LEU A 18 -0.58 -17.61 -15.48
CA LEU A 18 -0.91 -18.93 -16.02
C LEU A 18 0.25 -19.52 -16.85
N THR A 19 0.93 -18.72 -17.67
CA THR A 19 2.07 -19.20 -18.47
C THR A 19 3.27 -19.56 -17.59
N LYS A 20 3.50 -18.88 -16.46
CA LYS A 20 4.55 -19.28 -15.51
C LYS A 20 4.33 -20.69 -14.96
N ASN A 21 3.09 -21.04 -14.63
CA ASN A 21 2.75 -22.37 -14.12
C ASN A 21 2.84 -23.47 -15.19
N TYR A 22 2.70 -23.11 -16.47
CA TYR A 22 2.70 -24.07 -17.58
C TYR A 22 4.07 -24.26 -18.23
N PHE A 23 4.97 -23.28 -18.17
CA PHE A 23 6.21 -23.25 -18.96
C PHE A 23 7.51 -23.32 -18.15
N SER A 24 7.46 -23.71 -16.88
CA SER A 24 8.66 -23.89 -16.03
C SER A 24 9.64 -24.97 -16.54
N SER A 25 9.30 -25.75 -17.56
CA SER A 25 10.13 -26.87 -18.06
C SER A 25 10.60 -26.77 -19.53
N TYR A 26 10.26 -25.73 -20.31
CA TYR A 26 10.40 -25.81 -21.79
C TYR A 26 10.94 -24.58 -22.56
N PHE A 27 11.58 -23.56 -21.96
CA PHE A 27 12.15 -22.43 -22.74
C PHE A 27 13.69 -22.31 -22.73
N PRO A 28 14.32 -22.06 -23.90
CA PRO A 28 15.77 -21.82 -24.04
C PRO A 28 16.20 -20.42 -23.55
N LEU A 29 17.47 -20.33 -23.12
CA LEU A 29 18.09 -19.22 -22.35
C LEU A 29 18.07 -17.82 -23.00
N SER A 30 17.63 -17.64 -24.24
CA SER A 30 17.71 -16.34 -24.95
C SER A 30 16.54 -15.37 -24.69
N ILE A 31 15.52 -15.80 -23.93
CA ILE A 31 14.47 -14.92 -23.36
C ILE A 31 14.62 -14.90 -21.83
N GLN A 32 15.80 -14.52 -21.32
CA GLN A 32 16.07 -14.49 -19.86
C GLN A 32 16.07 -13.09 -19.22
N MET A 33 15.82 -12.00 -19.96
CA MET A 33 15.75 -10.64 -19.36
C MET A 33 14.33 -10.20 -18.99
N ILE A 34 13.50 -11.12 -18.49
CA ILE A 34 12.44 -10.78 -17.55
C ILE A 34 12.62 -11.71 -16.36
N SER A 35 13.56 -11.39 -15.47
CA SER A 35 13.55 -11.95 -14.13
C SER A 35 12.32 -11.40 -13.40
N LEU A 36 11.18 -12.07 -13.60
CA LEU A 36 9.98 -11.89 -12.79
C LEU A 36 10.32 -12.41 -11.38
N TYR A 37 10.92 -11.56 -10.57
CA TYR A 37 11.17 -11.81 -9.16
C TYR A 37 9.83 -11.71 -8.41
N ILE A 38 9.08 -12.81 -8.43
CA ILE A 38 7.82 -12.94 -7.68
C ILE A 38 8.19 -13.33 -6.25
N ASN A 39 8.44 -12.34 -5.40
CA ASN A 39 8.34 -12.54 -3.96
C ASN A 39 6.86 -12.47 -3.57
N SER A 40 6.16 -13.61 -3.58
CA SER A 40 4.85 -13.71 -2.94
C SER A 40 5.06 -13.91 -1.45
N SER A 41 4.44 -13.04 -0.64
CA SER A 41 4.29 -13.27 0.80
C SER A 41 2.84 -13.68 1.01
N ASP A 42 2.61 -14.97 1.23
CA ASP A 42 1.26 -15.46 1.51
C ASP A 42 0.90 -15.09 2.94
N ILE A 43 -0.16 -14.30 3.11
CA ILE A 43 -0.68 -13.92 4.42
C ILE A 43 -2.01 -14.65 4.60
N LYS A 44 -2.06 -15.57 5.57
CA LYS A 44 -3.30 -16.25 5.96
C LYS A 44 -4.14 -15.36 6.86
N GLY A 45 -5.44 -15.29 6.61
CA GLY A 45 -6.39 -14.52 7.42
C GLY A 45 -7.75 -15.20 7.56
N ILE A 46 -8.54 -14.75 8.53
CA ILE A 46 -9.91 -15.26 8.79
C ILE A 46 -10.92 -14.18 8.39
N LYS A 47 -11.89 -14.52 7.55
CA LYS A 47 -13.00 -13.63 7.20
C LYS A 47 -14.27 -14.01 7.99
N ARG A 48 -14.87 -13.02 8.65
CA ARG A 48 -16.11 -13.21 9.42
C ARG A 48 -17.32 -13.07 8.48
N GLN A 49 -17.91 -14.19 8.07
CA GLN A 49 -19.29 -14.25 7.59
C GLN A 49 -20.15 -14.91 8.68
N PHE A 50 -21.41 -14.53 8.79
CA PHE A 50 -22.32 -14.99 9.83
C PHE A 50 -22.28 -16.53 9.95
N SER A 51 -22.10 -16.99 11.20
CA SER A 51 -21.88 -18.37 11.71
C SER A 51 -20.72 -19.22 11.15
N ASN A 52 -20.21 -18.99 9.94
CA ASN A 52 -19.12 -19.79 9.36
C ASN A 52 -17.91 -18.92 9.03
N LEU A 53 -16.81 -19.13 9.75
CA LEU A 53 -15.51 -18.54 9.43
C LEU A 53 -14.92 -19.28 8.22
N LYS A 54 -14.63 -18.53 7.15
CA LYS A 54 -13.90 -19.07 5.99
C LYS A 54 -12.46 -18.56 6.03
N GLU A 55 -11.50 -19.48 5.94
CA GLU A 55 -10.10 -19.13 5.69
C GLU A 55 -10.02 -18.44 4.31
N THR A 56 -9.31 -17.32 4.25
CA THR A 56 -9.09 -16.59 2.99
C THR A 56 -7.59 -16.37 2.82
N GLU A 57 -7.14 -16.45 1.57
CA GLU A 57 -5.75 -16.25 1.20
C GLU A 57 -5.59 -14.85 0.61
N LEU A 58 -4.68 -14.06 1.17
CA LEU A 58 -4.28 -12.77 0.64
C LEU A 58 -2.86 -12.89 0.10
N GLN A 59 -2.71 -12.65 -1.20
CA GLN A 59 -1.42 -12.67 -1.89
C GLN A 59 -1.03 -11.24 -2.29
N VAL A 60 0.25 -10.90 -2.08
CA VAL A 60 0.84 -9.65 -2.55
C VAL A 60 1.94 -9.99 -3.54
N ILE A 61 1.83 -9.48 -4.76
CA ILE A 61 2.73 -9.77 -5.88
C ILE A 61 3.42 -8.48 -6.33
N TYR A 62 4.73 -8.54 -6.48
CA TYR A 62 5.54 -7.47 -7.07
C TYR A 62 5.88 -7.79 -8.52
N ILE A 63 5.65 -6.85 -9.42
CA ILE A 63 6.05 -6.97 -10.83
C ILE A 63 7.11 -5.92 -11.10
N LYS A 64 8.34 -6.37 -11.36
CA LYS A 64 9.48 -5.55 -11.80
C LYS A 64 9.73 -4.29 -10.94
N GLU A 65 9.39 -4.36 -9.65
CA GLU A 65 9.51 -3.25 -8.69
C GLU A 65 8.69 -1.99 -9.02
N ILE A 66 7.86 -2.03 -10.07
CA ILE A 66 7.02 -0.91 -10.53
C ILE A 66 5.55 -1.09 -10.19
N GLU A 67 5.10 -2.31 -9.90
CA GLU A 67 3.70 -2.58 -9.60
C GLU A 67 3.57 -3.52 -8.40
N MET A 68 2.56 -3.23 -7.58
CA MET A 68 2.14 -4.05 -6.45
C MET A 68 0.69 -4.49 -6.66
N ILE A 69 0.46 -5.79 -6.62
CA ILE A 69 -0.85 -6.41 -6.87
C ILE A 69 -1.31 -7.15 -5.63
N TYR A 70 -2.56 -6.92 -5.24
CA TYR A 70 -3.24 -7.62 -4.16
C TYR A 70 -4.28 -8.56 -4.73
N LEU A 71 -4.18 -9.85 -4.42
CA LEU A 71 -5.16 -10.88 -4.78
C LEU A 71 -5.82 -11.46 -3.52
N GLN A 72 -7.13 -11.68 -3.55
CA GLN A 72 -7.86 -12.42 -2.52
C GLN A 72 -8.50 -13.65 -3.14
N ASP A 73 -8.13 -14.84 -2.66
CA ASP A 73 -8.62 -16.12 -3.19
C ASP A 73 -8.47 -16.21 -4.73
N GLY A 74 -7.37 -15.68 -5.28
CA GLY A 74 -7.09 -15.60 -6.72
C GLY A 74 -7.76 -14.45 -7.48
N GLU A 75 -8.63 -13.65 -6.85
CA GLU A 75 -9.29 -12.50 -7.45
C GLU A 75 -8.52 -11.21 -7.24
N LEU A 76 -8.38 -10.39 -8.30
CA LEU A 76 -7.73 -9.09 -8.18
C LEU A 76 -8.54 -8.14 -7.30
N LEU A 77 -7.94 -7.70 -6.19
CA LEU A 77 -8.49 -6.64 -5.36
C LEU A 77 -7.97 -5.26 -5.76
N ARG A 78 -6.66 -5.14 -5.95
CA ARG A 78 -5.99 -3.85 -6.13
C ARG A 78 -4.69 -4.00 -6.90
N CYS A 79 -4.36 -2.98 -7.67
CA CYS A 79 -3.09 -2.83 -8.36
C CYS A 79 -2.64 -1.39 -8.16
N ASP A 80 -1.51 -1.21 -7.48
CA ASP A 80 -0.84 0.07 -7.29
C ASP A 80 0.42 0.13 -8.13
N GLU A 81 0.73 1.30 -8.63
CA GLU A 81 2.04 1.60 -9.21
C GLU A 81 2.99 2.06 -8.10
N ILE A 82 4.18 1.48 -8.05
CA ILE A 82 5.29 1.88 -7.18
C ILE A 82 6.07 2.93 -7.95
N GLN A 83 5.88 4.19 -7.59
CA GLN A 83 6.57 5.31 -8.24
C GLN A 83 7.85 5.72 -7.50
N ASP A 84 7.89 5.52 -6.17
CA ASP A 84 9.07 5.78 -5.35
C ASP A 84 9.86 4.48 -5.16
N PHE A 85 10.99 4.36 -5.84
CA PHE A 85 11.88 3.19 -5.78
C PHE A 85 12.72 3.12 -4.51
N TYR A 86 12.83 4.24 -3.77
CA TYR A 86 13.67 4.31 -2.56
C TYR A 86 12.87 4.01 -1.29
N ASP A 87 11.56 4.26 -1.30
CA ASP A 87 10.68 3.92 -0.19
C ASP A 87 10.06 2.53 -0.41
N LYS A 88 10.25 1.63 0.57
CA LYS A 88 9.65 0.30 0.49
C LYS A 88 8.12 0.45 0.51
N PRO A 89 7.40 -0.08 -0.48
CA PRO A 89 5.95 0.05 -0.53
C PRO A 89 5.33 -0.52 0.75
N GLN A 90 4.39 0.24 1.32
CA GLN A 90 3.67 -0.19 2.50
C GLN A 90 2.71 -1.33 2.13
N ILE A 91 2.99 -2.53 2.64
CA ILE A 91 2.07 -3.66 2.49
C ILE A 91 0.87 -3.45 3.42
N MET A 92 -0.31 -3.31 2.82
CA MET A 92 -1.57 -3.28 3.56
C MET A 92 -1.97 -4.70 3.95
N LYS A 93 -2.32 -4.89 5.23
CA LYS A 93 -2.79 -6.18 5.77
C LYS A 93 -4.30 -6.22 5.95
N ASP A 94 -4.94 -5.06 6.05
CA ASP A 94 -6.38 -4.96 6.22
C ASP A 94 -7.10 -4.94 4.86
N LEU A 95 -8.08 -5.84 4.69
CA LEU A 95 -8.83 -5.98 3.44
C LEU A 95 -9.68 -4.75 3.10
N GLN A 96 -10.17 -4.00 4.10
CA GLN A 96 -10.92 -2.78 3.83
C GLN A 96 -9.98 -1.68 3.33
N GLN A 97 -8.80 -1.53 3.94
CA GLN A 97 -7.79 -0.58 3.46
C GLN A 97 -7.37 -0.88 2.03
N ILE A 98 -7.06 -2.15 1.72
CA ILE A 98 -6.72 -2.55 0.36
C ILE A 98 -7.81 -2.09 -0.61
N LYS A 99 -9.09 -2.27 -0.28
CA LYS A 99 -10.20 -1.96 -1.19
C LYS A 99 -10.55 -0.47 -1.26
N GLN A 100 -10.40 0.28 -0.17
CA GLN A 100 -11.04 1.58 0.00
C GLN A 100 -10.07 2.76 0.19
N LEU A 101 -8.82 2.51 0.59
CA LEU A 101 -7.86 3.56 0.91
C LEU A 101 -7.05 3.97 -0.32
N ASN A 102 -7.11 5.24 -0.74
CA ASN A 102 -6.25 5.75 -1.82
C ASN A 102 -5.44 6.95 -1.33
N TRP A 103 -4.18 7.04 -1.75
CA TRP A 103 -3.32 8.20 -1.46
C TRP A 103 -3.27 9.12 -2.66
N HIS A 104 -3.32 10.43 -2.39
CA HIS A 104 -3.26 11.49 -3.39
C HIS A 104 -2.13 12.44 -3.05
N GLY A 105 -1.43 12.90 -4.09
CA GLY A 105 -0.34 13.85 -4.01
C GLY A 105 0.33 14.00 -5.36
N GLN A 106 1.49 14.64 -5.37
CA GLN A 106 2.27 14.85 -6.59
C GLN A 106 3.63 14.17 -6.45
N TYR A 107 4.17 13.80 -7.61
CA TYR A 107 5.54 13.34 -7.73
C TYR A 107 6.34 14.37 -8.52
N ASN A 108 7.60 14.56 -8.14
CA ASN A 108 8.54 15.41 -8.85
C ASN A 108 9.10 14.70 -10.10
N LEU A 109 10.01 15.37 -10.81
CA LEU A 109 10.67 14.81 -12.02
C LEU A 109 11.53 13.57 -11.75
N ASN A 110 11.89 13.31 -10.50
CA ASN A 110 12.65 12.15 -10.07
C ASN A 110 11.75 11.01 -9.54
N SER A 111 10.43 11.10 -9.78
CA SER A 111 9.43 10.16 -9.25
C SER A 111 9.41 10.07 -7.71
N GLN A 112 9.85 11.12 -7.02
CA GLN A 112 9.77 11.21 -5.56
C GLN A 112 8.52 12.00 -5.17
N LYS A 113 7.92 11.65 -4.03
CA LYS A 113 6.76 12.36 -3.50
C LYS A 113 7.13 13.79 -3.17
N GLU A 114 6.31 14.75 -3.58
CA GLU A 114 6.53 16.17 -3.29
C GLU A 114 5.22 16.83 -2.83
N GLY A 115 5.35 17.82 -1.93
CA GLY A 115 4.25 18.65 -1.50
C GLY A 115 3.24 17.91 -0.63
N LYS A 116 1.97 18.33 -0.71
CA LYS A 116 0.91 17.85 0.16
C LYS A 116 0.38 16.49 -0.27
N TRP A 117 0.42 15.54 0.66
CA TRP A 117 -0.13 14.20 0.49
C TRP A 117 -1.26 13.95 1.47
N TYR A 118 -2.34 13.34 0.99
CA TYR A 118 -3.50 13.02 1.83
C TYR A 118 -4.18 11.73 1.38
N PRO A 119 -4.79 10.96 2.31
CA PRO A 119 -5.55 9.79 1.96
C PRO A 119 -7.03 10.11 1.72
N THR A 120 -7.67 9.24 0.95
CA THR A 120 -9.12 9.17 0.78
C THR A 120 -9.61 7.77 1.19
N TRP A 121 -10.77 7.69 1.81
CA TRP A 121 -11.44 6.45 2.19
C TRP A 121 -12.79 6.39 1.52
N LYS A 122 -13.04 5.37 0.69
CA LYS A 122 -14.29 5.26 -0.09
C LYS A 122 -14.56 6.51 -0.95
N GLY A 123 -13.50 7.17 -1.41
CA GLY A 123 -13.58 8.41 -2.18
C GLY A 123 -13.67 9.70 -1.35
N GLU A 124 -13.90 9.60 -0.04
CA GLU A 124 -13.96 10.76 0.85
C GLU A 124 -12.57 11.15 1.35
N LYS A 125 -12.24 12.43 1.33
CA LYS A 125 -10.96 12.94 1.83
C LYS A 125 -10.89 12.81 3.36
N LEU A 126 -9.85 12.14 3.85
CA LEU A 126 -9.58 12.06 5.28
C LEU A 126 -8.73 13.25 5.73
N ASP A 127 -8.96 13.72 6.95
CA ASP A 127 -8.05 14.64 7.63
C ASP A 127 -6.82 13.86 8.14
N ALA A 128 -5.92 13.53 7.23
CA ALA A 128 -4.69 12.80 7.46
C ALA A 128 -3.67 13.12 6.35
N GLY A 129 -2.42 12.69 6.55
CA GLY A 129 -1.31 12.96 5.64
C GLY A 129 -0.36 14.01 6.19
N GLY A 130 0.33 14.72 5.29
CA GLY A 130 1.35 15.71 5.60
C GLY A 130 2.09 16.15 4.33
N ASP A 131 3.20 16.84 4.51
CA ASP A 131 3.98 17.40 3.40
C ASP A 131 5.33 16.69 3.22
N TYR A 132 5.66 16.43 1.96
CA TYR A 132 6.96 15.97 1.52
C TYR A 132 7.80 17.15 1.00
N LEU A 133 9.08 17.15 1.34
CA LEU A 133 10.07 18.07 0.78
C LEU A 133 10.37 17.72 -0.68
N GLN A 134 11.04 18.63 -1.39
CA GLN A 134 11.50 18.46 -2.78
C GLN A 134 12.34 17.19 -3.01
N ASN A 135 13.01 16.69 -1.98
CA ASN A 135 13.84 15.49 -2.03
C ASN A 135 13.10 14.20 -1.64
N GLY A 136 11.77 14.21 -1.55
CA GLY A 136 10.99 13.01 -1.19
C GLY A 136 10.92 12.69 0.29
N LEU A 137 11.49 13.53 1.17
CA LEU A 137 11.49 13.27 2.62
C LEU A 137 10.27 13.91 3.28
N LYS A 138 9.61 13.16 4.17
CA LYS A 138 8.57 13.69 5.07
C LYS A 138 9.18 14.73 6.00
N ASN A 139 8.51 15.86 6.13
CA ASN A 139 8.89 16.93 7.05
C ASN A 139 7.65 17.60 7.65
N GLY A 140 7.78 18.20 8.82
CA GLY A 140 6.71 18.95 9.47
C GLY A 140 5.68 18.08 10.18
N GLU A 141 4.46 18.59 10.37
CA GLU A 141 3.38 17.85 11.02
C GLU A 141 2.80 16.77 10.11
N TRP A 142 2.52 15.61 10.69
CA TRP A 142 1.92 14.48 10.00
C TRP A 142 0.84 13.86 10.86
N LYS A 143 -0.26 13.47 10.21
CA LYS A 143 -1.34 12.68 10.79
C LYS A 143 -1.44 11.35 10.04
N LYS A 144 -0.86 10.30 10.62
CA LYS A 144 -0.71 8.97 10.03
C LYS A 144 -1.93 8.11 10.35
N LEU A 145 -2.40 7.32 9.38
CA LEU A 145 -3.44 6.31 9.59
C LEU A 145 -2.92 5.12 10.39
N SER A 146 -3.70 4.63 11.34
CA SER A 146 -3.44 3.35 12.00
C SER A 146 -3.52 2.19 11.01
N GLN A 147 -2.73 1.12 11.24
CA GLN A 147 -2.79 -0.11 10.45
C GLN A 147 -4.15 -0.80 10.52
N ASN A 148 -4.96 -0.50 11.53
CA ASN A 148 -6.29 -1.06 11.73
C ASN A 148 -7.41 -0.03 11.44
N LEU A 149 -7.17 0.95 10.57
CA LEU A 149 -8.21 1.84 10.08
C LEU A 149 -9.32 1.04 9.39
N TRP A 150 -10.55 1.27 9.80
CA TRP A 150 -11.77 0.65 9.26
C TRP A 150 -12.97 1.58 9.52
N ASP A 151 -14.13 1.24 8.96
CA ASP A 151 -15.32 2.11 8.98
C ASP A 151 -15.79 2.52 10.40
N LYS A 152 -15.53 1.69 11.41
CA LYS A 152 -16.02 1.91 12.78
C LYS A 152 -14.99 2.48 13.74
N ALA A 153 -13.71 2.50 13.37
CA ALA A 153 -12.68 3.13 14.21
C ALA A 153 -11.65 3.83 13.32
N GLN A 154 -11.66 5.16 13.43
CA GLN A 154 -10.68 6.02 12.80
C GLN A 154 -9.61 6.40 13.82
N VAL A 155 -8.55 5.60 13.86
CA VAL A 155 -7.39 5.84 14.73
C VAL A 155 -6.27 6.46 13.90
N PHE A 156 -5.73 7.58 14.38
CA PHE A 156 -4.61 8.30 13.78
C PHE A 156 -3.48 8.46 14.78
N GLU A 157 -2.25 8.51 14.27
CA GLU A 157 -1.09 8.98 15.01
C GLU A 157 -0.71 10.37 14.49
N LYS A 158 -0.71 11.40 15.33
CA LYS A 158 -0.29 12.77 14.96
C LYS A 158 1.05 13.11 15.60
N GLY A 159 2.02 13.60 14.82
CA GLY A 159 3.31 14.05 15.34
C GLY A 159 4.13 14.76 14.28
N LYS A 160 5.42 14.95 14.53
CA LYS A 160 6.33 15.64 13.61
C LYS A 160 7.29 14.66 12.94
N TYR A 161 7.54 14.85 11.66
CA TYR A 161 8.66 14.25 10.94
C TYR A 161 9.76 15.28 10.68
N GLU A 162 11.00 14.82 10.70
CA GLU A 162 12.18 15.55 10.27
C GLU A 162 13.04 14.60 9.43
N ASN A 163 13.15 14.86 8.12
CA ASN A 163 13.89 14.02 7.17
C ASN A 163 13.51 12.54 7.26
N ASN A 164 12.22 12.22 7.12
CA ASN A 164 11.64 10.86 7.27
C ASN A 164 11.75 10.23 8.68
N LYS A 165 12.36 10.90 9.67
CA LYS A 165 12.41 10.41 11.05
C LYS A 165 11.28 11.00 11.88
N LYS A 166 10.55 10.15 12.60
CA LYS A 166 9.56 10.59 13.59
C LYS A 166 10.28 11.29 14.75
N CYS A 167 9.92 12.53 15.06
CA CYS A 167 10.50 13.31 16.15
C CYS A 167 9.42 13.79 17.14
N GLY A 168 9.84 13.98 18.39
CA GLY A 168 9.01 14.54 19.46
C GLY A 168 7.90 13.60 19.97
N ILE A 169 6.80 14.21 20.41
CA ILE A 169 5.63 13.52 20.97
C ILE A 169 4.68 13.14 19.83
N TRP A 170 4.23 11.88 19.85
CA TRP A 170 3.24 11.36 18.92
C TRP A 170 1.93 11.04 19.64
N TYR A 171 0.86 11.71 19.25
CA TYR A 171 -0.46 11.59 19.83
C TYR A 171 -1.27 10.50 19.14
N ILE A 172 -2.00 9.69 19.89
CA ILE A 172 -3.00 8.75 19.36
C ILE A 172 -4.37 9.43 19.44
N ILE A 173 -5.00 9.60 18.29
CA ILE A 173 -6.30 10.26 18.14
C ILE A 173 -7.32 9.22 17.66
N HIS A 174 -8.46 9.10 18.34
CA HIS A 174 -9.58 8.25 17.93
C HIS A 174 -10.85 9.08 17.86
N ASN A 175 -11.53 9.08 16.71
CA ASN A 175 -12.76 9.86 16.51
C ASN A 175 -12.60 11.33 16.94
N ASN A 176 -11.47 11.95 16.58
CA ASN A 176 -11.06 13.31 16.95
C ASN A 176 -10.84 13.56 18.45
N GLN A 177 -10.82 12.52 19.29
CA GLN A 177 -10.48 12.60 20.70
C GLN A 177 -9.04 12.12 20.92
N LEU A 178 -8.29 12.86 21.71
CA LEU A 178 -6.94 12.46 22.14
C LEU A 178 -7.07 11.32 23.15
N LEU A 179 -6.53 10.15 22.82
CA LEU A 179 -6.55 8.99 23.73
C LEU A 179 -5.28 8.90 24.57
N ASN A 180 -4.11 9.12 23.95
CA ASN A 180 -2.83 8.91 24.58
C ASN A 180 -1.70 9.62 23.80
N TYR A 181 -0.49 9.63 24.34
CA TYR A 181 0.73 10.06 23.66
C TYR A 181 1.88 9.06 23.86
N ASN A 182 2.71 8.91 22.84
CA ASN A 182 3.94 8.13 22.84
C ASN A 182 5.13 9.08 22.69
N LEU A 183 6.09 9.02 23.61
CA LEU A 183 7.36 9.74 23.51
C LEU A 183 8.31 8.96 22.60
N THR A 184 8.75 9.60 21.51
CA THR A 184 9.81 9.05 20.65
C THR A 184 11.11 9.78 20.94
N ILE A 185 12.04 9.14 21.64
CA ILE A 185 13.37 9.70 21.89
C ILE A 185 14.22 9.43 20.65
N ILE A 186 14.55 10.48 19.90
CA ILE A 186 15.60 10.38 18.87
C ILE A 186 16.93 10.49 19.60
N ASN A 187 17.69 9.39 19.65
CA ASN A 187 19.11 9.47 19.99
C ASN A 187 19.80 10.22 18.86
N ARG A 188 20.28 11.43 19.16
CA ARG A 188 21.10 12.25 18.26
C ARG A 188 22.51 11.70 18.18
#